data_AF-A0A847ZEH1-F1
#
_entry.id   AF-A0A847ZEH1-F1
#
_cell.length_a   1.000
_cell.length_b   1.000
_cell.length_c   1.000
_cell.angle_alpha   90.00
_cell.angle_beta   90.00
_cell.angle_gamma   90.00
#
_symmetry.space_group_name_H-M   'P 1'
#
loop_
_entity.id
_entity.type
_entity.pdbx_description
1 polymer ?
#
loop_
_entity_poly.entity_id
_entity_poly.type
_entity_poly.pdbx_seq_one_letter_code
_entity_poly.pdbx_strand_id
1 'polypeptide(L)'
;MMMGPVLGGMAAQLDLLNSALRGHSTDRTLQGEWGALQALWQALRSIAYEAAGKLDRGDGSTASAGIAFARFAAEFHADIARWPEQLHLQPPERFGLLQKDMAFLEMLQKRRLQIRREKIGAALLKM
;
A
#
# COMPACT_ATOMS: atom_id res chain seq x y z
N MET A 1 3.59 -0.22 -13.78
CA MET A 1 3.91 0.14 -12.39
C MET A 1 2.99 1.29 -12.05
N MET A 2 2.15 1.15 -11.04
CA MET A 2 1.36 2.26 -10.50
C MET A 2 1.78 2.56 -9.05
N MET A 3 3.06 2.32 -8.71
CA MET A 3 3.56 2.47 -7.34
C MET A 3 3.45 3.91 -6.84
N GLY A 4 3.78 4.91 -7.68
CA GLY A 4 3.67 6.33 -7.33
C GLY A 4 2.23 6.75 -6.99
N PRO A 5 1.25 6.54 -7.90
CA PRO A 5 -0.16 6.81 -7.61
C PRO A 5 -0.69 6.09 -6.37
N VAL A 6 -0.34 4.81 -6.20
CA VAL A 6 -0.74 4.03 -5.01
C VAL A 6 -0.16 4.65 -3.73
N LEU A 7 1.13 5.00 -3.70
CA LEU A 7 1.73 5.66 -2.54
C LEU A 7 1.12 7.02 -2.21
N GLY A 8 0.81 7.81 -3.25
CA GLY A 8 0.15 9.10 -3.08
C GLY A 8 -1.26 8.96 -2.50
N GLY A 9 -2.04 7.99 -3.00
CA GLY A 9 -3.36 7.67 -2.45
C GLY A 9 -3.30 7.24 -0.98
N MET A 10 -2.35 6.36 -0.64
CA MET A 10 -2.15 5.93 0.75
C MET A 10 -1.73 7.07 1.68
N ALA A 11 -0.85 7.97 1.21
CA ALA A 11 -0.46 9.14 1.98
C ALA A 11 -1.68 10.04 2.25
N ALA A 12 -2.51 10.29 1.24
CA ALA A 12 -3.74 11.06 1.40
C ALA A 12 -4.73 10.39 2.38
N GLN A 13 -4.84 9.06 2.37
CA GLN A 13 -5.67 8.34 3.34
C GLN A 13 -5.16 8.46 4.78
N LEU A 14 -3.83 8.38 4.98
CA LEU A 14 -3.21 8.62 6.28
C LEU A 14 -3.48 10.03 6.78
N ASP A 15 -3.36 11.04 5.91
CA ASP A 15 -3.62 12.44 6.29
C ASP A 15 -5.09 12.64 6.71
N LEU A 16 -6.04 12.05 5.97
CA LEU A 16 -7.46 12.11 6.30
C LEU A 16 -7.77 11.39 7.63
N LEU A 17 -7.20 10.21 7.87
CA LEU A 17 -7.36 9.52 9.15
C LEU A 17 -6.72 10.27 10.30
N ASN A 18 -5.51 10.80 10.11
CA ASN A 18 -4.83 11.61 11.11
C ASN A 18 -5.67 12.83 11.50
N SER A 19 -6.37 13.44 10.53
CA SER A 19 -7.30 14.53 10.81
C SER A 19 -8.49 14.09 11.68
N ALA A 20 -9.03 12.89 11.47
CA ALA A 20 -10.12 12.31 12.25
C ALA A 20 -9.68 11.87 13.66
N LEU A 21 -8.40 11.54 13.82
CA LEU A 21 -7.79 11.17 15.11
C LEU A 21 -7.50 12.38 16.01
N ARG A 22 -7.52 13.63 15.48
CA ARG A 22 -7.31 14.83 16.29
C ARG A 22 -8.45 14.97 17.31
N GLY A 23 -8.15 14.65 18.57
CA GLY A 23 -9.11 14.69 19.69
C GLY A 23 -9.57 13.32 20.18
N HIS A 24 -9.11 12.22 19.58
CA HIS A 24 -9.32 10.88 20.13
C HIS A 24 -8.34 10.58 21.26
N SER A 25 -8.80 9.88 22.31
CA SER A 25 -7.92 9.43 23.39
C SER A 25 -6.88 8.46 22.84
N THR A 26 -5.60 8.79 23.04
CA THR A 26 -4.50 7.98 22.55
C THR A 26 -4.19 6.87 23.54
N ASP A 27 -4.66 5.65 23.29
CA ASP A 27 -4.26 4.48 24.05
C ASP A 27 -3.08 3.73 23.39
N ARG A 28 -2.54 2.74 24.10
CA ARG A 28 -1.38 1.96 23.63
C ARG A 28 -1.70 1.13 22.39
N THR A 29 -2.96 0.69 22.24
CA THR A 29 -3.41 -0.10 21.10
C THR A 29 -3.38 0.76 19.85
N LEU A 30 -4.00 1.96 19.90
CA LEU A 30 -4.01 2.92 18.81
C LEU A 30 -2.59 3.35 18.39
N GLN A 31 -1.69 3.57 19.36
CA GLN A 31 -0.29 3.87 19.05
C GLN A 31 0.40 2.72 18.30
N GLY A 32 0.17 1.48 18.73
CA GLY A 32 0.72 0.28 18.11
C GLY A 32 0.22 0.09 16.69
N GLU A 33 -1.09 0.17 16.49
CA GLU A 33 -1.71 0.04 15.18
C GLU A 33 -1.26 1.18 14.25
N TRP A 34 -1.20 2.43 14.73
CA TRP A 34 -0.79 3.57 13.91
C TRP A 34 0.67 3.48 13.51
N GLY A 35 1.52 3.07 14.44
CA GLY A 35 2.93 2.78 14.18
C GLY A 35 3.11 1.69 13.12
N ALA A 36 2.33 0.61 13.19
CA ALA A 36 2.37 -0.48 12.21
C ALA A 36 1.97 0.01 10.81
N LEU A 37 0.88 0.77 10.71
CA LEU A 37 0.39 1.31 9.43
C LEU A 37 1.39 2.29 8.80
N GLN A 38 1.98 3.18 9.61
CA GLN A 38 3.02 4.11 9.18
C GLN A 38 4.30 3.37 8.74
N ALA A 39 4.72 2.34 9.48
CA ALA A 39 5.87 1.53 9.11
C ALA A 39 5.65 0.80 7.77
N LEU A 40 4.44 0.26 7.55
CA LEU A 40 4.08 -0.38 6.30
C LEU A 40 4.10 0.59 5.11
N TRP A 41 3.57 1.81 5.29
CA TRP A 41 3.66 2.87 4.27
C TRP A 41 5.11 3.24 3.96
N GLN A 42 5.97 3.37 4.97
CA GLN A 42 7.40 3.65 4.76
C GLN A 42 8.11 2.51 4.03
N ALA A 43 7.78 1.26 4.33
CA ALA A 43 8.33 0.10 3.62
C ALA A 43 7.93 0.11 2.14
N LEU A 44 6.65 0.38 1.85
CA LEU A 44 6.14 0.56 0.49
C LEU A 44 6.88 1.69 -0.25
N ARG A 45 7.11 2.81 0.44
CA ARG A 45 7.85 3.96 -0.09
C ARG A 45 9.27 3.57 -0.47
N SER A 46 9.99 2.88 0.40
CA SER A 46 11.35 2.38 0.14
C SER A 46 11.40 1.44 -1.06
N ILE A 47 10.44 0.50 -1.19
CA ILE A 47 10.36 -0.40 -2.35
C ILE A 47 10.15 0.37 -3.65
N ALA A 48 9.27 1.37 -3.64
CA ALA A 48 8.99 2.16 -4.83
C ALA A 48 10.20 3.00 -5.27
N TYR A 49 10.90 3.63 -4.33
CA TYR A 49 12.12 4.38 -4.64
C TYR A 49 13.26 3.49 -5.13
N GLU A 50 13.46 2.32 -4.52
CA GLU A 50 14.45 1.35 -4.98
C GLU A 50 14.12 0.85 -6.39
N ALA A 51 12.84 0.57 -6.67
CA ALA A 51 12.39 0.19 -8.00
C ALA A 51 12.59 1.31 -9.03
N ALA A 52 12.30 2.56 -8.66
CA ALA A 52 12.53 3.72 -9.52
C ALA A 52 14.04 3.89 -9.81
N GLY A 53 14.88 3.85 -8.78
CA GLY A 53 16.33 3.97 -8.93
C GLY A 53 16.93 2.87 -9.81
N LYS A 54 16.41 1.63 -9.75
CA LYS A 54 16.83 0.56 -10.67
C LYS A 54 16.46 0.85 -12.11
N LEU A 55 15.29 1.45 -12.37
CA LEU A 55 14.91 1.84 -13.73
C LEU A 55 15.79 2.97 -14.24
N ASP A 56 16.05 3.97 -13.41
CA ASP A 56 16.86 5.14 -13.77
C ASP A 56 18.30 4.73 -14.13
N ARG A 57 18.84 3.72 -13.42
CA ARG A 57 20.17 3.14 -13.71
C ARG A 57 20.18 2.11 -14.83
N GLY A 58 19.02 1.63 -15.27
CA GLY A 58 18.92 0.51 -16.20
C GLY A 58 19.29 -0.86 -15.60
N ASP A 59 19.32 -0.99 -14.27
CA ASP A 59 19.82 -2.15 -13.49
C ASP A 59 18.83 -3.33 -13.41
N GLY A 60 18.25 -3.72 -14.56
CA GLY A 60 17.48 -4.95 -14.68
C GLY A 60 16.04 -4.89 -14.17
N SER A 61 15.48 -6.06 -13.89
CA SER A 61 14.02 -6.25 -13.72
C SER A 61 13.50 -5.76 -12.36
N THR A 62 12.47 -4.90 -12.40
CA THR A 62 11.71 -4.47 -11.21
C THR A 62 10.52 -5.38 -10.88
N ALA A 63 10.45 -6.57 -11.49
CA ALA A 63 9.29 -7.47 -11.34
C ALA A 63 9.06 -7.90 -9.88
N SER A 64 10.12 -8.29 -9.18
CA SER A 64 10.05 -8.72 -7.77
C SER A 64 9.62 -7.57 -6.85
N ALA A 65 10.18 -6.37 -7.04
CA ALA A 65 9.77 -5.17 -6.32
C ALA A 65 8.29 -4.84 -6.57
N GLY A 66 7.82 -4.96 -7.82
CA GLY A 66 6.41 -4.80 -8.17
C GLY A 66 5.47 -5.79 -7.49
N ILE A 67 5.89 -7.05 -7.35
CA ILE A 67 5.10 -8.09 -6.69
C ILE A 67 5.05 -7.86 -5.17
N ALA A 68 6.19 -7.56 -4.56
CA ALA A 68 6.29 -7.29 -3.13
C ALA A 68 5.48 -6.04 -2.76
N PHE A 69 5.66 -4.95 -3.51
CA PHE A 69 4.90 -3.72 -3.35
C PHE A 69 3.40 -3.98 -3.40
N ALA A 70 2.91 -4.70 -4.42
CA ALA A 70 1.48 -4.96 -4.54
C ALA A 70 0.90 -5.81 -3.39
N ARG A 71 1.71 -6.70 -2.80
CA ARG A 71 1.28 -7.48 -1.63
C ARG A 71 1.15 -6.60 -0.40
N PHE A 72 2.16 -5.81 -0.09
CA PHE A 72 2.13 -4.88 1.03
C PHE A 72 1.09 -3.77 0.85
N ALA A 73 0.82 -3.36 -0.40
CA ALA A 73 -0.20 -2.38 -0.71
C ALA A 73 -1.60 -2.91 -0.37
N ALA A 74 -1.90 -4.16 -0.70
CA ALA A 74 -3.16 -4.79 -0.36
C ALA A 74 -3.33 -4.97 1.16
N GLU A 75 -2.24 -5.27 1.87
CA GLU A 75 -2.21 -5.34 3.34
C GLU A 75 -2.52 -3.96 3.95
N PHE A 76 -1.83 -2.92 3.50
CA PHE A 76 -2.10 -1.54 3.93
C PHE A 76 -3.55 -1.14 3.67
N HIS A 77 -4.07 -1.44 2.48
CA HIS A 77 -5.43 -1.13 2.08
C HIS A 77 -6.47 -1.83 2.98
N ALA A 78 -6.24 -3.10 3.32
CA ALA A 78 -7.09 -3.86 4.23
C ALA A 78 -6.99 -3.36 5.68
N ASP A 79 -5.80 -2.97 6.13
CA ASP A 79 -5.58 -2.44 7.48
C ASP A 79 -6.31 -1.11 7.65
N ILE A 80 -6.02 -0.16 6.77
CA ILE A 80 -6.58 1.19 6.85
C ILE A 80 -8.11 1.22 6.68
N ALA A 81 -8.69 0.25 5.95
CA ALA A 81 -10.14 0.11 5.77
C ALA A 81 -10.89 -0.25 7.06
N ARG A 82 -10.24 -0.98 7.99
CA ARG A 82 -10.87 -1.48 9.22
C ARG A 82 -10.96 -0.43 10.32
N TRP A 83 -10.08 0.57 10.24
CA TRP A 83 -9.89 1.57 11.28
C TRP A 83 -11.10 2.44 11.58
N PRO A 84 -11.83 2.99 10.57
CA PRO A 84 -12.99 3.82 10.87
C PRO A 84 -14.03 3.11 11.73
N GLU A 85 -14.24 1.82 11.47
CA GLU A 85 -15.18 0.99 12.23
C GLU A 85 -14.62 0.60 13.61
N GLN A 86 -13.38 0.08 13.66
CA GLN A 86 -12.76 -0.38 14.91
C GLN A 86 -12.60 0.75 15.94
N LEU A 87 -12.24 1.94 15.47
CA LEU A 87 -11.95 3.09 16.31
C LEU A 87 -13.13 4.06 16.41
N HIS A 88 -14.29 3.71 15.82
CA HIS A 88 -15.48 4.56 15.75
C HIS A 88 -15.19 5.97 15.19
N LEU A 89 -14.27 6.06 14.22
CA LEU A 89 -13.88 7.31 13.59
C LEU A 89 -14.88 7.69 12.49
N GLN A 90 -15.09 8.99 12.33
CA GLN A 90 -15.79 9.53 11.16
C GLN A 90 -14.79 10.29 10.27
N PRO A 91 -14.03 9.58 9.43
CA PRO A 91 -13.14 10.25 8.48
C PRO A 91 -13.96 11.04 7.45
N PRO A 92 -13.36 12.08 6.83
CA PRO A 92 -14.03 12.83 5.76
C PRO A 92 -14.47 11.91 4.61
N GLU A 93 -15.57 12.26 3.92
CA GLU A 93 -16.14 11.48 2.80
C GLU A 93 -15.09 11.09 1.73
N ARG A 94 -14.12 11.99 1.49
CA ARG A 94 -12.99 11.77 0.58
C ARG A 94 -12.19 10.51 0.90
N PHE A 95 -12.16 10.06 2.16
CA PHE A 95 -11.51 8.81 2.56
C PHE A 95 -12.17 7.60 1.89
N GLY A 96 -13.51 7.55 1.91
CA GLY A 96 -14.27 6.47 1.27
C GLY A 96 -14.14 6.47 -0.26
N LEU A 97 -14.03 7.66 -0.87
CA LEU A 97 -13.74 7.77 -2.30
C LEU A 97 -12.35 7.24 -2.64
N LEU A 98 -11.32 7.68 -1.89
CA LEU A 98 -9.97 7.15 -2.06
C LEU A 98 -9.92 5.65 -1.86
N GLN A 99 -10.68 5.08 -0.92
CA GLN A 99 -10.72 3.62 -0.78
C GLN A 99 -11.22 2.89 -2.01
N LYS A 100 -12.26 3.41 -2.66
CA LYS A 100 -12.78 2.84 -3.90
C LYS A 100 -11.76 2.97 -5.03
N ASP A 101 -11.09 4.11 -5.15
CA ASP A 101 -10.06 4.35 -6.16
C ASP A 101 -8.88 3.38 -5.98
N MET A 102 -8.42 3.17 -4.74
CA MET A 102 -7.34 2.25 -4.41
C MET A 102 -7.71 0.80 -4.72
N ALA A 103 -8.92 0.37 -4.36
CA ALA A 103 -9.45 -0.94 -4.73
C ALA A 103 -9.45 -1.15 -6.25
N PHE A 104 -9.83 -0.13 -7.03
CA PHE A 104 -9.83 -0.18 -8.48
C PHE A 104 -8.40 -0.34 -9.05
N LEU A 105 -7.43 0.41 -8.53
CA LEU A 105 -6.03 0.31 -8.94
C LEU A 105 -5.43 -1.07 -8.67
N GLU A 106 -5.82 -1.71 -7.56
CA GLU A 106 -5.42 -3.08 -7.24
C GLU A 106 -6.01 -4.09 -8.23
N MET A 107 -7.30 -3.96 -8.56
CA MET A 107 -7.98 -4.83 -9.53
C MET A 107 -7.31 -4.75 -10.91
N LEU A 108 -6.97 -3.56 -11.39
CA LEU A 108 -6.31 -3.36 -12.68
C LEU A 108 -4.97 -4.09 -12.79
N GLN A 109 -4.23 -4.21 -11.68
CA GLN A 109 -2.91 -4.83 -11.69
C GLN A 109 -2.92 -6.33 -11.35
N LYS A 110 -4.03 -6.87 -10.83
CA LYS A 110 -4.13 -8.26 -10.36
C LYS A 110 -3.68 -9.29 -11.39
N ARG A 111 -4.24 -9.25 -12.60
CA ARG A 111 -3.90 -10.21 -13.67
C ARG A 111 -2.44 -10.09 -14.12
N ARG A 112 -1.93 -8.86 -14.22
CA ARG A 112 -0.53 -8.60 -14.60
C ARG A 112 0.45 -9.15 -13.56
N LEU A 113 0.14 -8.99 -12.28
CA LEU A 113 0.97 -9.48 -11.17
C LEU A 113 0.95 -11.00 -11.09
N GLN A 114 -0.21 -11.62 -11.31
CA GLN A 114 -0.34 -13.07 -11.39
C GLN A 114 0.59 -13.65 -12.46
N ILE A 115 0.52 -13.15 -13.70
CA ILE A 115 1.38 -13.59 -14.80
C ILE A 115 2.87 -13.43 -14.45
N ARG A 116 3.25 -12.33 -13.80
CA ARG A 116 4.64 -12.10 -13.39
C ARG A 116 5.11 -13.10 -12.32
N ARG A 117 4.26 -13.44 -11.35
CA ARG A 117 4.55 -14.45 -10.33
C ARG A 117 4.74 -15.83 -10.97
N GLU A 118 3.84 -16.22 -11.87
CA GLU A 118 3.92 -17.49 -12.62
C GLU A 118 5.22 -17.56 -13.44
N LYS A 119 5.61 -16.47 -14.11
CA LYS A 119 6.88 -16.42 -14.86
C LYS A 119 8.11 -16.58 -13.97
N ILE A 120 8.12 -15.93 -12.80
CA ILE A 120 9.23 -16.07 -11.83
C ILE A 120 9.27 -17.51 -11.29
N GLY A 121 8.12 -18.06 -10.90
CA GLY A 121 8.03 -19.45 -10.43
C GLY A 121 8.50 -20.44 -11.49
N ALA A 122 8.05 -20.29 -12.74
CA ALA A 122 8.46 -21.15 -13.84
C ALA A 122 9.98 -21.04 -14.13
N ALA A 123 10.59 -19.86 -13.98
CA ALA A 123 12.03 -19.71 -14.14
C ALA A 123 12.82 -20.40 -13.01
N LEU A 124 12.33 -20.32 -11.78
CA LEU A 124 12.97 -20.95 -10.61
C LEU A 124 12.79 -22.48 -10.58
N LEU A 125 11.66 -23.00 -11.06
CA LEU A 125 11.35 -24.43 -11.09
C LEU A 125 11.85 -25.17 -12.33
N LYS A 126 12.36 -24.45 -13.34
CA LYS A 126 13.05 -25.03 -14.51
C LYS A 126 14.54 -25.27 -14.26
N MET A 127 14.98 -25.14 -13.01
CA MET A 127 16.26 -25.68 -12.54
C MET A 127 16.19 -27.20 -12.46
#